data_AF-A0A2T4WD22-F1
#
_entry.id   AF-A0A2T4WD22-F1
#
_cell.length_a   1.000
_cell.length_b   1.000
_cell.length_c   1.000
_cell.angle_alpha   90.00
_cell.angle_beta   90.00
_cell.angle_gamma   90.00
#
_symmetry.space_group_name_H-M   'P 1'
#
loop_
_entity.id
_entity.type
_entity.pdbx_description
1 polymer ?
#
loop_
_entity_poly.entity_id
_entity_poly.type
_entity_poly.pdbx_seq_one_letter_code
_entity_poly.pdbx_strand_id
1 'polypeptide(L)' 'HPSSANVYDSLADAYSLNGDSLQAYNNYLKTLELNNGNKRAREYVDAYKSKIE' A
#
# COMPACT_ATOMS: atom_id res chain seq x y z
N HIS A 1 16.33 -6.25 11.27
CA HIS A 1 15.78 -6.95 10.09
C HIS A 1 14.73 -6.05 9.43
N PRO A 2 14.93 -5.57 8.18
CA PRO A 2 14.01 -4.66 7.49
C PRO A 2 12.84 -5.41 6.81
N SER A 3 12.30 -6.44 7.46
CA SER A 3 11.12 -7.19 7.00
C SER A 3 9.82 -6.63 7.59
N SER A 4 9.86 -5.40 8.11
CA SER A 4 8.71 -4.78 8.74
C SER A 4 7.79 -4.24 7.67
N ALA A 5 6.49 -4.47 7.82
CA ALA A 5 5.44 -3.87 7.00
C ALA A 5 5.67 -2.37 6.76
N ASN A 6 6.30 -1.66 7.71
CA ASN A 6 6.67 -0.25 7.63
C ASN A 6 7.51 0.13 6.39
N VAL A 7 8.37 -0.76 5.88
CA VAL A 7 9.16 -0.48 4.68
C VAL A 7 8.25 -0.38 3.46
N TYR A 8 7.38 -1.36 3.28
CA TYR A 8 6.40 -1.37 2.19
C TYR A 8 5.37 -0.26 2.36
N ASP A 9 4.98 0.03 3.58
CA ASP A 9 4.04 1.12 3.90
C ASP A 9 4.63 2.49 3.52
N SER A 10 5.90 2.72 3.84
CA SER A 10 6.61 3.97 3.49
C SER A 10 6.87 4.08 1.98
N LEU A 11 7.20 2.98 1.32
CA LEU A 11 7.34 2.95 -0.14
C LEU A 11 6.01 3.24 -0.82
N ALA A 12 4.92 2.64 -0.34
CA ALA A 12 3.58 2.86 -0.87
C ALA A 12 3.17 4.33 -0.77
N ASP A 13 3.45 4.99 0.36
CA ASP A 13 3.28 6.43 0.51
C ASP A 13 4.08 7.23 -0.51
N ALA A 14 5.37 6.93 -0.65
CA ALA A 14 6.26 7.65 -1.54
C ALA A 14 5.76 7.56 -3.00
N TYR A 15 5.37 6.36 -3.43
CA TYR A 15 4.77 6.17 -4.75
C TYR A 15 3.43 6.90 -4.90
N SER A 16 2.57 6.85 -3.88
CA SER A 16 1.28 7.54 -3.90
C SER A 16 1.46 9.06 -4.02
N LEU A 17 2.42 9.64 -3.29
CA LEU A 17 2.75 11.06 -3.36
C LEU A 17 3.39 11.45 -4.70
N ASN A 18 4.13 10.53 -5.32
CA ASN A 18 4.70 10.69 -6.65
C ASN A 18 3.71 10.44 -7.81
N GLY A 19 2.46 10.08 -7.49
CA GLY A 19 1.41 9.79 -8.47
C GLY A 19 1.48 8.40 -9.11
N ASP A 20 2.45 7.56 -8.74
CA ASP A 20 2.56 6.18 -9.21
C ASP A 20 1.60 5.28 -8.42
N SER A 21 0.34 5.32 -8.82
CA SER A 21 -0.74 4.62 -8.10
C SER A 21 -0.61 3.09 -8.18
N LEU A 22 0.00 2.57 -9.25
CA LEU A 22 0.22 1.12 -9.40
C LEU A 22 1.27 0.61 -8.42
N GLN A 23 2.40 1.32 -8.30
CA GLN A 23 3.42 0.93 -7.33
C GLN A 23 2.94 1.16 -5.89
N ALA A 24 2.17 2.21 -5.63
CA ALA A 24 1.54 2.42 -4.33
C ALA A 24 0.63 1.25 -3.96
N TYR A 25 -0.24 0.82 -4.87
CA TYR A 25 -1.14 -0.32 -4.67
C TYR A 25 -0.37 -1.61 -4.35
N ASN A 26 0.65 -1.95 -5.14
CA ASN A 26 1.44 -3.17 -4.95
C ASN A 26 2.17 -3.20 -3.59
N ASN A 27 2.72 -2.07 -3.17
CA ASN A 27 3.39 -1.97 -1.87
C ASN A 27 2.40 -1.99 -0.70
N TYR A 28 1.21 -1.40 -0.86
CA TYR A 28 0.15 -1.52 0.15
C TYR A 28 -0.40 -2.94 0.28
N LEU A 29 -0.53 -3.69 -0.81
CA LEU A 29 -0.84 -5.13 -0.72
C LEU A 29 0.21 -5.87 0.10
N LYS A 30 1.50 -5.60 -0.15
CA LYS A 30 2.58 -6.23 0.62
C LYS A 30 2.57 -5.83 2.09
N THR A 31 2.21 -4.59 2.38
CA THR A 31 2.00 -4.10 3.74
C THR A 31 0.90 -4.89 4.44
N LEU A 32 -0.22 -5.16 3.77
CA LEU A 32 -1.34 -5.93 4.32
C LEU A 32 -1.03 -7.42 4.49
N GLU A 33 -0.16 -7.99 3.65
CA GLU A 33 0.35 -9.36 3.85
C GLU A 33 1.14 -9.51 5.16
N LEU A 34 1.90 -8.48 5.54
CA LEU A 34 2.77 -8.48 6.73
C LEU A 34 2.09 -7.88 7.97
N ASN A 35 1.18 -6.94 7.77
CA ASN A 35 0.40 -6.26 8.79
C ASN A 35 -1.01 -5.99 8.26
N ASN A 36 -1.87 -7.00 8.38
CA ASN A 36 -3.26 -6.91 7.95
C ASN A 36 -4.08 -5.81 8.66
N GLY A 37 -3.58 -5.30 9.80
CA GLY A 37 -4.19 -4.22 10.58
C GLY A 37 -3.89 -2.81 10.09
N ASN A 38 -3.06 -2.66 9.03
CA ASN A 38 -2.78 -1.34 8.47
C ASN A 38 -4.03 -0.76 7.79
N LYS A 39 -4.71 0.15 8.50
CA LYS A 39 -5.95 0.79 8.06
C LYS A 39 -5.78 1.56 6.75
N ARG A 40 -4.70 2.34 6.63
CA ARG A 40 -4.42 3.14 5.43
C ARG A 40 -4.18 2.28 4.20
N ALA A 41 -3.37 1.23 4.34
CA ALA A 41 -3.11 0.30 3.24
C ALA A 41 -4.40 -0.35 2.74
N ARG A 42 -5.30 -0.71 3.66
CA ARG A 42 -6.63 -1.25 3.33
C ARG A 42 -7.48 -0.24 2.57
N GLU A 43 -7.62 0.98 3.11
CA GLU A 43 -8.39 2.06 2.48
C GLU A 43 -7.88 2.38 1.06
N TYR A 44 -6.56 2.42 0.88
CA TYR A 44 -5.96 2.65 -0.43
C TYR A 44 -6.28 1.51 -1.41
N VAL A 45 -6.08 0.26 -1.00
CA VAL A 45 -6.34 -0.93 -1.83
C VAL A 45 -7.81 -1.01 -2.24
N ASP A 46 -8.73 -0.75 -1.31
CA ASP A 46 -10.17 -0.78 -1.58
C ASP A 46 -10.58 0.33 -2.56
N ALA A 47 -10.10 1.57 -2.35
CA ALA A 47 -10.35 2.69 -3.25
C ALA A 47 -9.69 2.54 -4.62
N TYR A 48 -8.56 1.84 -4.70
CA TYR A 48 -7.91 1.54 -5.97
C TYR A 48 -8.74 0.52 -6.76
N LYS A 49 -9.19 -0.57 -6.11
CA LYS A 49 -10.04 -1.61 -6.73
C LYS A 49 -11.37 -1.06 -7.26
N SER A 50 -12.02 -0.19 -6.51
CA SER A 50 -13.30 0.40 -6.93
C SER A 50 -13.21 1.32 -8.16
N LYS A 51 -12.00 1.72 -8.58
CA LYS A 51 -11.78 2.54 -9.78
C LYS A 51 -11.55 1.71 -11.04
N ILE A 52 -11.29 0.42 -10.89
CA ILE A 52 -10.98 -0.51 -11.98
C ILE A 52 -12.18 -1.40 -12.33
N GLU A 53 -13.17 -1.46 -11.45
CA GLU A 53 -14.51 -2.04 -11.68
C GLU A 53 -15.41 -1.03 -12.42
#